data_AF-A0A0L6W0R1-F1
#
_entry.id   AF-A0A0L6W0R1-F1
#
_cell.length_a   1.000
_cell.length_b   1.000
_cell.length_c   1.000
_cell.angle_alpha   90.00
_cell.angle_beta   90.00
_cell.angle_gamma   90.00
#
_symmetry.space_group_name_H-M   'P 1'
#
loop_
_entity.id
_entity.type
_entity.pdbx_description
1 polymer ?
#
loop_
_entity_poly.entity_id
_entity_poly.type
_entity_poly.pdbx_seq_one_letter_code
_entity_poly.pdbx_strand_id
1 'polypeptide(L)'
;MISVDDMWHTTVCSMDFFAKNKMRFPLDEEEVAQKLNLDKPVHILRVSNLPDDIGGYVQRTEKRYYVLANKNHPVLRQRFSIFHEFGHFILGHRKTSIHAWYETRDIQEKEADYLAANLLMPLDIVYRLAERYWYNVMGLLDAVQSVCHVSLSAAAYRICNLGLFQGSIILKDGFTDCFRYRTPGYHERMGYRHYDRRTLLSGKTLHIHVLKTFPPQIP
;
A
#
# COMPACT_ATOMS: atom_id res chain seq x y z
N MET A 1 2.90 -8.98 14.42
CA MET A 1 3.50 -8.73 13.08
C MET A 1 3.03 -9.88 12.22
N ILE A 2 2.63 -9.66 10.96
CA ILE A 2 2.28 -10.77 10.07
C ILE A 2 3.53 -11.62 9.80
N SER A 3 3.40 -12.91 9.47
CA SER A 3 4.56 -13.76 9.19
C SER A 3 5.18 -13.43 7.82
N VAL A 4 6.45 -13.82 7.62
CA VAL A 4 7.11 -13.70 6.30
C VAL A 4 6.37 -14.54 5.25
N ASP A 5 5.83 -15.69 5.65
CA ASP A 5 5.07 -16.57 4.76
C ASP A 5 3.79 -15.90 4.27
N ASP A 6 3.08 -15.17 5.13
CA ASP A 6 1.87 -14.43 4.74
C ASP A 6 2.20 -13.25 3.80
N MET A 7 3.32 -12.56 4.02
CA MET A 7 3.82 -11.52 3.11
C MET A 7 4.18 -12.09 1.74
N TRP A 8 4.81 -13.26 1.72
CA TRP A 8 5.14 -13.95 0.49
C TRP A 8 3.87 -14.43 -0.23
N HIS A 9 2.91 -14.99 0.52
CA HIS A 9 1.62 -15.44 0.00
C HIS A 9 0.87 -14.31 -0.72
N THR A 10 0.72 -13.14 -0.07
CA THR A 10 0.06 -11.97 -0.67
C THR A 10 0.81 -11.44 -1.90
N THR A 11 2.14 -11.59 -1.95
CA THR A 11 2.94 -11.23 -3.12
C THR A 11 2.64 -12.16 -4.29
N VAL A 12 2.67 -13.48 -4.06
CA VAL A 12 2.33 -14.48 -5.07
C VAL A 12 0.90 -14.29 -5.57
N CYS A 13 -0.07 -14.08 -4.67
CA CYS A 13 -1.47 -13.81 -5.04
C CYS A 13 -1.61 -12.58 -5.94
N SER A 14 -0.87 -11.50 -5.67
CA SER A 14 -0.89 -10.33 -6.54
C SER A 14 -0.36 -10.65 -7.94
N MET A 15 0.78 -11.36 -8.04
CA MET A 15 1.38 -11.75 -9.31
C MET A 15 0.45 -12.68 -10.12
N ASP A 16 -0.14 -13.65 -9.44
CA ASP A 16 -1.14 -14.55 -10.00
C ASP A 16 -2.35 -13.78 -10.53
N PHE A 17 -2.83 -12.79 -9.78
CA PHE A 17 -3.96 -11.96 -10.20
C PHE A 17 -3.63 -11.18 -11.48
N PHE A 18 -2.45 -10.55 -11.56
CA PHE A 18 -1.98 -9.88 -12.78
C PHE A 18 -1.90 -10.84 -13.97
N ALA A 19 -1.24 -11.99 -13.79
CA ALA A 19 -0.98 -12.95 -14.85
C ALA A 19 -2.27 -13.60 -15.38
N LYS A 20 -3.11 -14.14 -14.48
CA LYS A 20 -4.35 -14.85 -14.84
C LYS A 20 -5.34 -13.93 -15.55
N ASN A 21 -5.44 -12.67 -15.11
CA ASN A 21 -6.39 -11.71 -15.66
C ASN A 21 -5.82 -10.83 -16.78
N LYS A 22 -4.52 -10.98 -17.10
CA LYS A 22 -3.78 -10.15 -18.07
C LYS A 22 -3.88 -8.65 -17.76
N MET A 23 -3.85 -8.32 -16.47
CA MET A 23 -3.98 -6.94 -16.02
C MET A 23 -2.78 -6.10 -16.46
N ARG A 24 -3.02 -4.84 -16.77
CA ARG A 24 -1.96 -3.86 -17.03
C ARG A 24 -1.79 -2.93 -15.84
N PHE A 25 -0.56 -2.48 -15.64
CA PHE A 25 -0.24 -1.49 -14.62
C PHE A 25 -0.22 -0.08 -15.23
N PRO A 26 -0.75 0.96 -14.55
CA PRO A 26 -1.44 0.93 -13.25
C PRO A 26 -2.83 0.29 -13.34
N LEU A 27 -3.28 -0.35 -12.25
CA LEU A 27 -4.58 -1.03 -12.20
C LEU A 27 -5.75 -0.04 -12.18
N ASP A 28 -6.73 -0.25 -13.05
CA ASP A 28 -8.02 0.43 -13.00
C ASP A 28 -8.98 -0.26 -12.02
N GLU A 29 -9.72 0.52 -11.23
CA GLU A 29 -10.58 -0.02 -10.18
C GLU A 29 -11.77 -0.80 -10.76
N GLU A 30 -12.37 -0.28 -11.84
CA GLU A 30 -13.53 -0.91 -12.49
C GLU A 30 -13.10 -2.17 -13.26
N GLU A 31 -11.95 -2.13 -13.92
CA GLU A 31 -11.37 -3.32 -14.57
C GLU A 31 -11.10 -4.43 -13.55
N VAL A 32 -10.48 -4.10 -12.40
CA VAL A 32 -10.26 -5.08 -11.32
C VAL A 32 -11.59 -5.63 -10.82
N ALA A 33 -12.60 -4.79 -10.55
CA ALA A 33 -13.92 -5.22 -10.10
C ALA A 33 -14.59 -6.21 -11.06
N GLN A 34 -14.44 -6.00 -12.38
CA GLN A 34 -14.98 -6.88 -13.42
C GLN A 34 -14.22 -8.21 -13.54
N LYS A 35 -12.93 -8.23 -13.19
CA LYS A 35 -12.04 -9.40 -13.29
C LYS A 35 -12.01 -10.25 -12.03
N LEU A 36 -12.66 -9.82 -10.95
CA LEU A 36 -12.83 -10.64 -9.76
C LEU A 36 -13.66 -11.89 -10.09
N ASN A 37 -13.10 -13.07 -9.83
CA ASN A 37 -13.74 -14.35 -10.08
C ASN A 37 -14.75 -14.69 -8.97
N LEU A 38 -15.89 -13.99 -8.97
CA LEU A 38 -16.95 -14.12 -7.96
C LEU A 38 -18.27 -14.56 -8.58
N ASP A 39 -19.18 -15.06 -7.75
CA ASP A 39 -20.52 -15.51 -8.14
C ASP A 39 -21.47 -14.37 -8.53
N LYS A 40 -21.12 -13.13 -8.18
CA LYS A 40 -21.92 -11.93 -8.42
C LYS A 40 -21.02 -10.78 -8.89
N PRO A 41 -21.56 -9.85 -9.70
CA PRO A 41 -20.81 -8.67 -10.10
C PRO A 41 -20.49 -7.78 -8.90
N VAL A 42 -19.35 -7.10 -8.99
CA VAL A 42 -18.87 -6.13 -8.01
C VAL A 42 -19.05 -4.72 -8.55
N HIS A 43 -19.57 -3.82 -7.74
CA HIS A 43 -19.66 -2.39 -8.04
C HIS A 43 -18.96 -1.57 -6.98
N ILE A 44 -18.26 -0.52 -7.40
CA ILE A 44 -17.63 0.42 -6.49
C ILE A 44 -18.58 1.60 -6.28
N LEU A 45 -18.80 2.00 -5.02
CA LEU A 45 -19.53 3.23 -4.71
C LEU A 45 -18.72 4.07 -3.72
N ARG A 46 -18.68 5.38 -3.97
CA ARG A 46 -18.09 6.37 -3.07
C ARG A 46 -19.20 7.08 -2.31
N VAL A 47 -19.27 6.88 -1.00
CA VAL A 47 -20.40 7.32 -0.16
C VAL A 47 -19.96 8.34 0.90
N SER A 48 -20.77 9.36 1.16
CA SER A 48 -20.44 10.49 2.06
C SER A 48 -20.88 10.28 3.52
N ASN A 49 -21.69 9.26 3.79
CA ASN A 49 -22.33 9.07 5.10
C ASN A 49 -21.66 7.97 5.93
N LEU A 50 -20.34 7.77 5.73
CA LEU A 50 -19.57 6.83 6.53
C LEU A 50 -18.82 7.56 7.65
N PRO A 51 -18.78 6.97 8.86
CA PRO A 51 -17.87 7.39 9.91
C PRO A 51 -16.42 7.53 9.40
N ASP A 52 -15.70 8.52 9.91
CA ASP A 52 -14.34 8.85 9.44
C ASP A 52 -13.29 7.76 9.72
N ASP A 53 -13.53 6.90 10.70
CA ASP A 53 -12.72 5.73 11.02
C ASP A 53 -12.93 4.58 10.03
N ILE A 54 -14.03 4.59 9.26
CA ILE A 54 -14.30 3.60 8.22
C ILE A 54 -13.77 4.12 6.88
N GLY A 55 -12.69 3.49 6.39
CA GLY A 55 -12.12 3.78 5.06
C GLY A 55 -12.92 3.16 3.91
N GLY A 56 -13.43 1.95 4.13
CA GLY A 56 -14.29 1.24 3.20
C GLY A 56 -14.89 -0.02 3.82
N TYR A 57 -15.86 -0.61 3.13
CA TYR A 57 -16.41 -1.92 3.49
C TYR A 57 -17.15 -2.55 2.31
N VAL A 58 -17.34 -3.86 2.35
CA VAL A 58 -18.18 -4.59 1.40
C VAL A 58 -19.60 -4.76 1.94
N GLN A 59 -20.58 -4.30 1.18
CA GLN A 59 -21.99 -4.67 1.35
C GLN A 59 -22.35 -5.80 0.38
N ARG A 60 -22.88 -6.90 0.91
CA ARG A 60 -23.31 -8.07 0.12
C ARG A 60 -24.82 -8.06 -0.04
N THR A 61 -25.30 -8.26 -1.26
CA THR A 61 -26.73 -8.43 -1.55
C THR A 61 -26.98 -9.76 -2.26
N GLU A 62 -28.25 -10.11 -2.47
CA GLU A 62 -28.60 -11.30 -3.25
C GLU A 62 -28.06 -11.25 -4.68
N LYS A 63 -28.00 -10.06 -5.29
CA LYS A 63 -27.68 -9.89 -6.71
C LYS A 63 -26.25 -9.43 -6.98
N ARG A 64 -25.62 -8.69 -6.06
CA ARG A 64 -24.37 -7.93 -6.29
C ARG A 64 -23.55 -7.76 -5.03
N TYR A 65 -22.25 -7.53 -5.21
CA TYR A 65 -21.36 -6.99 -4.19
C TYR A 65 -21.14 -5.48 -4.41
N TYR A 66 -21.16 -4.71 -3.34
CA TYR A 66 -20.82 -3.30 -3.36
C TYR A 66 -19.57 -3.06 -2.51
N VAL A 67 -18.48 -2.62 -3.14
CA VAL A 67 -17.29 -2.11 -2.45
C VAL A 67 -17.51 -0.62 -2.20
N LEU A 68 -17.63 -0.26 -0.94
CA LEU A 68 -17.96 1.09 -0.52
C LEU A 68 -16.69 1.76 -0.03
N ALA A 69 -16.38 2.95 -0.55
CA ALA A 69 -15.27 3.78 -0.11
C ALA A 69 -15.80 5.08 0.50
N ASN A 70 -15.17 5.54 1.58
CA ASN A 70 -15.55 6.77 2.23
C ASN A 70 -15.17 7.99 1.36
N LYS A 71 -16.17 8.64 0.77
CA LYS A 71 -16.00 9.78 -0.13
C LYS A 71 -15.35 10.99 0.54
N ASN A 72 -15.43 11.10 1.87
CA ASN A 72 -14.84 12.19 2.63
C ASN A 72 -13.32 12.03 2.82
N HIS A 73 -12.78 10.84 2.58
CA HIS A 73 -11.33 10.60 2.63
C HIS A 73 -10.63 11.10 1.37
N PRO A 74 -9.31 11.40 1.43
CA PRO A 74 -8.53 11.73 0.25
C PRO A 74 -8.64 10.64 -0.83
N VAL A 75 -8.65 11.03 -2.11
CA VAL A 75 -8.84 10.11 -3.26
C VAL A 75 -7.87 8.91 -3.22
N LEU A 76 -6.60 9.15 -2.86
CA LEU A 76 -5.60 8.07 -2.75
C LEU A 76 -5.87 7.11 -1.58
N ARG A 77 -6.51 7.58 -0.50
CA ARG A 77 -6.96 6.72 0.61
C ARG A 77 -8.19 5.91 0.20
N GLN A 78 -9.14 6.52 -0.52
CA GLN A 78 -10.28 5.81 -1.10
C GLN A 78 -9.82 4.67 -2.00
N ARG A 79 -8.87 4.95 -2.91
CA ARG A 79 -8.27 3.95 -3.78
C ARG A 79 -7.65 2.81 -2.97
N PHE A 80 -6.83 3.11 -1.97
CA PHE A 80 -6.27 2.06 -1.11
C PHE A 80 -7.36 1.23 -0.42
N SER A 81 -8.41 1.85 0.12
CA SER A 81 -9.54 1.15 0.76
C SER A 81 -10.30 0.25 -0.22
N ILE A 82 -10.47 0.66 -1.47
CA ILE A 82 -11.09 -0.19 -2.52
C ILE A 82 -10.21 -1.42 -2.78
N PHE A 83 -8.90 -1.22 -2.96
CA PHE A 83 -7.96 -2.33 -3.19
C PHE A 83 -7.80 -3.24 -1.97
N HIS A 84 -7.94 -2.72 -0.75
CA HIS A 84 -8.01 -3.51 0.47
C HIS A 84 -9.23 -4.44 0.44
N GLU A 85 -10.41 -3.94 0.09
CA GLU A 85 -11.61 -4.77 -0.04
C GLU A 85 -11.51 -5.78 -1.20
N PHE A 86 -10.86 -5.41 -2.32
CA PHE A 86 -10.50 -6.37 -3.35
C PHE A 86 -9.55 -7.45 -2.84
N GLY A 87 -8.62 -7.08 -1.96
CA GLY A 87 -7.71 -8.02 -1.31
C GLY A 87 -8.46 -9.12 -0.57
N HIS A 88 -9.50 -8.76 0.20
CA HIS A 88 -10.37 -9.75 0.84
C HIS A 88 -11.03 -10.71 -0.16
N PHE A 89 -11.50 -10.23 -1.33
CA PHE A 89 -12.10 -11.11 -2.33
C PHE A 89 -11.08 -12.06 -2.96
N ILE A 90 -9.90 -11.54 -3.34
CA ILE A 90 -8.85 -12.31 -4.02
C ILE A 90 -8.29 -13.41 -3.10
N LEU A 91 -8.14 -13.12 -1.81
CA LEU A 91 -7.65 -14.08 -0.81
C LEU A 91 -8.75 -15.04 -0.31
N GLY A 92 -9.99 -14.87 -0.78
CA GLY A 92 -11.11 -15.68 -0.31
C GLY A 92 -11.44 -15.46 1.17
N HIS A 93 -11.10 -14.30 1.72
CA HIS A 93 -11.41 -13.95 3.10
C HIS A 93 -12.93 -13.96 3.30
N ARG A 94 -13.36 -14.77 4.26
CA ARG A 94 -14.72 -14.68 4.78
C ARG A 94 -14.67 -13.58 5.82
N LYS A 95 -15.37 -12.45 5.62
CA LYS A 95 -15.74 -11.57 6.75
C LYS A 95 -16.57 -12.43 7.69
N THR A 96 -15.90 -13.06 8.64
CA THR A 96 -16.42 -14.17 9.42
C THR A 96 -17.45 -13.67 10.41
N SER A 97 -18.35 -14.56 10.78
CA SER A 97 -19.32 -14.36 11.86
C SER A 97 -18.66 -13.84 13.13
N ILE A 98 -19.47 -13.27 14.04
CA ILE A 98 -19.09 -12.79 15.38
C ILE A 98 -18.26 -13.82 16.21
N HIS A 99 -18.19 -15.08 15.77
CA HIS A 99 -17.44 -16.17 16.40
C HIS A 99 -16.02 -16.40 15.84
N ALA A 100 -15.53 -15.60 14.88
CA ALA A 100 -14.12 -15.68 14.52
C ALA A 100 -13.25 -15.15 15.65
N TRP A 101 -12.22 -15.91 16.00
CA TRP A 101 -11.18 -15.52 16.94
C TRP A 101 -10.56 -14.19 16.48
N TYR A 102 -10.43 -13.22 17.39
CA TYR A 102 -9.88 -11.89 17.10
C TYR A 102 -8.56 -11.93 16.30
N GLU A 103 -7.71 -12.92 16.59
CA GLU A 103 -6.43 -13.14 15.90
C GLU A 103 -6.60 -13.44 14.41
N THR A 104 -7.57 -14.28 14.03
CA THR A 104 -7.82 -14.61 12.62
C THR A 104 -8.28 -13.40 11.82
N ARG A 105 -9.08 -12.53 12.43
CA ARG A 105 -9.50 -11.27 11.80
C ARG A 105 -8.30 -10.34 11.60
N ASP A 106 -7.47 -10.17 12.62
CA ASP A 106 -6.29 -9.31 12.56
C ASP A 106 -5.27 -9.78 11.49
N ILE A 107 -5.14 -11.10 11.28
CA ILE A 107 -4.32 -11.66 10.19
C ILE A 107 -4.93 -11.29 8.83
N GLN A 108 -6.21 -11.56 8.60
CA GLN A 108 -6.87 -11.29 7.32
C GLN A 108 -6.86 -9.80 6.92
N GLU A 109 -7.03 -8.90 7.88
CA GLU A 109 -6.97 -7.45 7.62
C GLU A 109 -5.55 -7.04 7.20
N LYS A 110 -4.50 -7.61 7.84
CA LYS A 110 -3.11 -7.38 7.43
C LYS A 110 -2.83 -7.96 6.05
N GLU A 111 -3.26 -9.19 5.78
CA GLU A 111 -3.11 -9.80 4.47
C GLU A 111 -3.80 -8.97 3.37
N ALA A 112 -4.99 -8.43 3.64
CA ALA A 112 -5.68 -7.53 2.73
C ALA A 112 -4.88 -6.23 2.48
N ASP A 113 -4.30 -5.63 3.52
CA ASP A 113 -3.40 -4.48 3.39
C ASP A 113 -2.16 -4.79 2.54
N TYR A 114 -1.51 -5.93 2.78
CA TYR A 114 -0.34 -6.34 2.01
C TYR A 114 -0.68 -6.62 0.54
N LEU A 115 -1.80 -7.31 0.29
CA LEU A 115 -2.25 -7.56 -1.07
C LEU A 115 -2.61 -6.25 -1.79
N ALA A 116 -3.31 -5.33 -1.13
CA ALA A 116 -3.59 -4.01 -1.69
C ALA A 116 -2.31 -3.24 -2.04
N ALA A 117 -1.33 -3.26 -1.13
CA ALA A 117 -0.02 -2.65 -1.37
C ALA A 117 0.73 -3.31 -2.54
N ASN A 118 0.65 -4.63 -2.69
CA ASN A 118 1.28 -5.37 -3.78
C ASN A 118 0.59 -5.14 -5.13
N LEU A 119 -0.74 -5.02 -5.15
CA LEU A 119 -1.50 -4.67 -6.36
C LEU A 119 -1.22 -3.24 -6.82
N LEU A 120 -1.16 -2.29 -5.87
CA LEU A 120 -0.93 -0.87 -6.16
C LEU A 120 0.54 -0.53 -6.41
N MET A 121 1.48 -1.23 -5.78
CA MET A 121 2.92 -1.00 -5.91
C MET A 121 3.67 -2.33 -6.18
N PRO A 122 3.46 -2.99 -7.35
CA PRO A 122 4.10 -4.27 -7.68
C PRO A 122 5.62 -4.23 -7.53
N LEU A 123 6.21 -5.34 -7.06
CA LEU A 123 7.65 -5.42 -6.80
C LEU A 123 8.47 -5.07 -8.04
N ASP A 124 8.14 -5.66 -9.19
CA ASP A 124 8.87 -5.45 -10.44
C ASP A 124 8.86 -3.97 -10.89
N ILE A 125 7.73 -3.28 -10.73
CA ILE A 125 7.61 -1.84 -10.99
C ILE A 125 8.48 -1.05 -10.02
N VAL A 126 8.37 -1.31 -8.72
CA VAL A 126 9.10 -0.56 -7.68
C VAL A 126 10.61 -0.79 -7.80
N TYR A 127 11.05 -2.02 -8.08
CA TYR A 127 12.47 -2.32 -8.31
C TYR A 127 13.02 -1.64 -9.56
N ARG A 128 12.30 -1.61 -10.68
CA ARG A 128 12.73 -0.85 -11.88
C ARG A 128 12.84 0.65 -11.61
N LEU A 129 11.94 1.21 -10.81
CA LEU A 129 12.07 2.61 -10.36
C LEU A 129 13.29 2.77 -9.45
N ALA A 130 13.51 1.85 -8.53
CA ALA A 130 14.68 1.85 -7.66
C ALA A 130 15.99 1.78 -8.46
N GLU A 131 16.05 1.01 -9.55
CA GLU A 131 17.23 0.94 -10.42
C GLU A 131 17.52 2.29 -11.07
N ARG A 132 16.48 2.99 -11.51
CA ARG A 132 16.62 4.31 -12.13
C ARG A 132 17.03 5.40 -11.14
N TYR A 133 16.59 5.30 -9.88
CA TYR A 133 16.75 6.32 -8.85
C TYR A 133 17.60 5.85 -7.66
N TRP A 134 18.46 4.84 -7.83
CA TRP A 134 19.14 4.13 -6.73
C TRP A 134 19.99 5.04 -5.82
N TYR A 135 20.47 6.17 -6.35
CA TYR A 135 21.26 7.17 -5.62
C TYR A 135 20.44 8.35 -5.08
N ASN A 136 19.15 8.46 -5.44
CA ASN A 136 18.28 9.59 -5.10
C ASN A 136 16.96 9.10 -4.49
N VAL A 137 16.94 8.96 -3.16
CA VAL A 137 15.77 8.46 -2.43
C VAL A 137 14.56 9.40 -2.55
N MET A 138 14.78 10.72 -2.57
CA MET A 138 13.70 11.70 -2.81
C MET A 138 13.07 11.50 -4.20
N GLY A 139 13.89 11.34 -5.22
CA GLY A 139 13.46 11.08 -6.59
C GLY A 139 12.75 9.73 -6.75
N LEU A 140 13.25 8.68 -6.09
CA LEU A 140 12.58 7.38 -6.02
C LEU A 140 11.19 7.50 -5.38
N LEU A 141 11.10 8.22 -4.26
CA LEU A 141 9.85 8.44 -3.54
C LEU A 141 8.82 9.19 -4.39
N ASP A 142 9.25 10.20 -5.14
CA ASP A 142 8.39 10.93 -6.09
C ASP A 142 7.95 10.05 -7.26
N ALA A 143 8.87 9.26 -7.81
CA ALA A 143 8.57 8.33 -8.89
C ALA A 143 7.53 7.28 -8.47
N VAL A 144 7.67 6.67 -7.29
CA VAL A 144 6.71 5.68 -6.78
C VAL A 144 5.34 6.31 -6.55
N GLN A 145 5.25 7.49 -5.94
CA GLN A 145 3.95 8.18 -5.77
C GLN A 145 3.25 8.43 -7.12
N SER A 146 4.02 8.91 -8.10
CA SER A 146 3.49 9.34 -9.40
C SER A 146 3.09 8.16 -10.26
N VAL A 147 3.96 7.14 -10.38
CA VAL A 147 3.74 5.97 -11.25
C VAL A 147 2.71 5.02 -10.65
N CYS A 148 2.71 4.85 -9.32
CA CYS A 148 1.79 3.93 -8.65
C CYS A 148 0.48 4.58 -8.20
N HIS A 149 0.35 5.90 -8.33
CA HIS A 149 -0.83 6.66 -7.88
C HIS A 149 -1.16 6.38 -6.40
N VAL A 150 -0.16 6.54 -5.54
CA VAL A 150 -0.25 6.28 -4.09
C VAL A 150 0.15 7.50 -3.27
N SER A 151 -0.24 7.53 -2.00
CA SER A 151 0.14 8.60 -1.09
C SER A 151 1.63 8.59 -0.78
N LEU A 152 2.17 9.74 -0.36
CA LEU A 152 3.53 9.87 0.17
C LEU A 152 3.84 8.84 1.27
N SER A 153 2.89 8.64 2.18
CA SER A 153 3.05 7.68 3.28
C SER A 153 3.16 6.24 2.78
N ALA A 154 2.30 5.84 1.83
CA ALA A 154 2.31 4.50 1.27
C ALA A 154 3.59 4.22 0.47
N ALA A 155 4.03 5.18 -0.35
CA ALA A 155 5.29 5.10 -1.09
C ALA A 155 6.50 5.00 -0.14
N ALA A 156 6.55 5.85 0.89
CA ALA A 156 7.62 5.86 1.89
C ALA A 156 7.67 4.53 2.67
N TYR A 157 6.52 3.99 3.06
CA TYR A 157 6.43 2.68 3.69
C TYR A 157 6.98 1.59 2.77
N ARG A 158 6.54 1.56 1.50
CA ARG A 158 6.94 0.54 0.52
C ARG A 158 8.46 0.51 0.31
N ILE A 159 9.09 1.65 0.03
CA ILE A 159 10.53 1.69 -0.25
C ILE A 159 11.38 1.42 1.00
N CYS A 160 10.89 1.80 2.19
CA CYS A 160 11.53 1.44 3.45
C CYS A 160 11.44 -0.07 3.71
N ASN A 161 10.23 -0.63 3.60
CA ASN A 161 9.95 -2.04 3.90
C ASN A 161 10.72 -2.99 2.97
N LEU A 162 10.90 -2.60 1.70
CA LEU A 162 11.71 -3.35 0.73
C LEU A 162 13.22 -3.17 0.92
N GLY A 163 13.66 -2.31 1.85
CA GLY A 163 15.08 -2.09 2.13
C GLY A 163 15.86 -1.51 0.94
N LEU A 164 15.23 -0.69 0.09
CA LEU A 164 15.85 -0.15 -1.13
C LEU A 164 16.98 0.86 -0.85
N PHE A 165 17.10 1.28 0.40
CA PHE A 165 18.22 2.02 0.96
C PHE A 165 18.34 1.64 2.45
N GLN A 166 19.37 2.12 3.13
CA GLN A 166 19.47 2.09 4.60
C GLN A 166 19.24 3.50 5.14
N GLY A 167 18.19 3.68 5.93
CA GLY A 167 17.85 4.98 6.48
C GLY A 167 16.41 5.09 6.99
N SER A 168 15.92 6.33 7.05
CA SER A 168 14.57 6.65 7.49
C SER A 168 13.93 7.77 6.68
N ILE A 169 12.60 7.74 6.61
CA ILE A 169 11.79 8.81 6.03
C ILE A 169 10.81 9.27 7.10
N ILE A 170 10.78 10.57 7.36
CA ILE A 170 9.99 11.18 8.43
C ILE A 170 9.23 12.36 7.83
N LEU A 171 7.91 12.37 7.98
CA LEU A 171 7.10 13.55 7.69
C LEU A 171 6.75 14.23 9.00
N LYS A 172 7.03 15.52 9.12
CA LYS A 172 6.76 16.33 10.31
C LYS A 172 5.76 17.44 10.04
N ASP A 173 4.91 17.71 11.02
CA ASP A 173 4.13 18.94 11.13
C ASP A 173 4.67 19.74 12.31
N GLY A 174 5.46 20.78 12.01
CA GLY A 174 6.32 21.43 13.00
C GLY A 174 7.28 20.43 13.65
N PHE A 175 7.11 20.18 14.95
CA PHE A 175 7.94 19.25 15.71
C PHE A 175 7.35 17.82 15.78
N THR A 176 6.08 17.65 15.41
CA THR A 176 5.33 16.39 15.54
C THR A 176 5.56 15.50 14.33
N ASP A 177 5.85 14.22 14.55
CA ASP A 177 5.94 13.25 13.46
C ASP A 177 4.52 12.88 12.99
N CYS A 178 4.19 13.18 11.74
CA CYS A 178 2.99 12.64 11.08
C CYS A 178 3.17 11.15 10.79
N PHE A 179 4.35 10.76 10.30
CA PHE A 179 4.77 9.38 10.20
C PHE A 179 6.29 9.28 10.21
N ARG A 180 6.79 8.09 10.56
CA ARG A 180 8.20 7.71 10.49
C ARG A 180 8.31 6.27 10.02
N TYR A 181 9.03 6.08 8.92
CA TYR A 181 9.38 4.75 8.41
C TYR A 181 10.89 4.56 8.40
N ARG A 182 11.32 3.33 8.66
CA ARG A 182 12.72 2.94 8.75
C ARG A 182 12.93 1.68 7.96
N THR A 183 14.05 1.60 7.26
CA THR A 183 14.44 0.39 6.53
C THR A 183 14.86 -0.68 7.54
N PRO A 184 14.60 -1.98 7.28
CA PRO A 184 15.04 -3.07 8.16
C PRO A 184 16.53 -2.96 8.52
N GLY A 185 16.85 -3.15 9.80
CA GLY A 185 18.22 -3.07 10.33
C GLY A 185 18.80 -1.65 10.52
N TYR A 186 18.12 -0.60 10.08
CA TYR A 186 18.56 0.77 10.35
C TYR A 186 18.16 1.24 11.75
N HIS A 187 19.13 1.80 12.47
CA HIS A 187 18.93 2.42 13.78
C HIS A 187 19.50 3.85 13.78
N GLU A 188 18.80 4.81 14.38
CA GLU A 188 19.19 6.23 14.36
C GLU A 188 20.58 6.50 14.95
N ARG A 189 21.01 5.67 15.92
CA ARG A 189 22.38 5.70 16.48
C ARG A 189 23.49 5.44 15.45
N MET A 190 23.15 4.86 14.30
CA MET A 190 24.09 4.67 13.18
C MET A 190 24.35 5.98 12.42
N GLY A 191 23.57 7.03 12.69
CA GLY A 191 23.66 8.31 12.00
C GLY A 191 23.12 8.26 10.58
N TYR A 192 23.49 9.26 9.77
CA TYR A 192 23.23 9.33 8.34
C TYR A 192 24.47 9.90 7.64
N ARG A 193 24.65 9.56 6.36
CA ARG A 193 25.68 10.16 5.49
C ARG A 193 25.12 11.25 4.60
N HIS A 194 23.85 11.12 4.24
CA HIS A 194 23.14 12.07 3.41
C HIS A 194 21.79 12.40 4.04
N TYR A 195 21.35 13.64 3.86
CA TYR A 195 20.13 14.18 4.44
C TYR A 195 19.46 15.08 3.41
N ASP A 196 18.22 14.72 3.06
CA ASP A 196 17.35 15.57 2.26
C ASP A 196 16.21 16.12 3.10
N ARG A 197 15.79 17.34 2.75
CA ARG A 197 14.65 18.01 3.36
C ARG A 197 13.80 18.67 2.28
N ARG A 198 12.48 18.47 2.35
CA ARG A 198 11.52 19.14 1.46
C ARG A 198 10.28 19.61 2.23
N THR A 199 9.96 20.89 2.16
CA THR A 199 8.69 21.42 2.65
C THR A 199 7.61 21.19 1.60
N LEU A 200 6.50 20.57 2.00
CA LEU A 200 5.35 20.30 1.15
C LEU A 200 4.43 21.52 1.12
N LEU A 201 3.53 21.58 0.13
CA LEU A 201 2.52 22.65 0.00
C LEU A 201 1.61 22.76 1.25
N SER A 202 1.44 21.68 1.99
CA SER A 202 0.70 21.67 3.26
C SER A 202 1.44 22.32 4.44
N GLY A 203 2.66 22.82 4.22
CA GLY A 203 3.55 23.34 5.28
C GLY A 203 4.33 22.25 6.03
N LYS A 204 3.93 20.99 5.91
CA LYS A 204 4.64 19.84 6.50
C LYS A 204 6.03 19.67 5.89
N THR A 205 6.99 19.21 6.68
CA THR A 205 8.37 19.01 6.25
C THR A 205 8.71 17.53 6.17
N LEU A 206 9.13 17.08 5.00
CA LEU A 206 9.66 15.75 4.76
C LEU A 206 11.18 15.75 5.02
N HIS A 207 11.64 14.77 5.80
CA HIS A 207 13.04 14.51 6.10
C HIS A 207 13.40 13.10 5.62
N ILE A 208 14.51 12.97 4.90
CA ILE A 208 15.02 11.68 4.45
C ILE A 208 16.45 11.56 4.95
N HIS A 209 16.68 10.60 5.84
CA HIS A 209 17.99 10.30 6.39
C HIS A 209 18.51 9.05 5.68
N VAL A 210 19.67 9.14 5.06
CA VAL A 210 20.26 8.04 4.29
C VAL A 210 21.64 7.71 4.85
N LEU A 211 21.78 6.51 5.39
CA LEU A 211 23.07 5.96 5.80
C LEU A 211 23.83 5.40 4.60
N LYS A 212 23.12 4.63 3.75
CA LYS A 212 23.70 3.99 2.56
C LYS A 212 22.60 3.77 1.53
N THR A 213 22.93 3.96 0.26
CA THR A 213 22.12 3.50 -0.87
C THR A 213 22.70 2.21 -1.42
N PHE A 214 21.85 1.38 -2.02
CA PHE A 214 22.27 0.17 -2.70
C PHE A 214 21.74 0.24 -4.13
N PRO A 215 22.51 -0.15 -5.16
CA PRO A 215 21.87 -0.59 -6.39
C PRO A 215 20.93 -1.74 -6.00
N PRO A 216 19.64 -1.69 -6.38
CA PRO A 216 18.70 -2.73 -6.00
C PRO A 216 19.19 -4.09 -6.52
N GLN A 217 19.09 -5.10 -5.66
CA GLN A 217 19.24 -6.49 -6.08
C GLN A 217 17.82 -7.00 -6.33
N ILE A 218 17.50 -7.31 -7.58
CA ILE A 218 16.23 -7.96 -7.90
C ILE A 218 16.25 -9.33 -7.20
N PRO A 219 15.26 -9.64 -6.35
CA PRO A 219 15.15 -10.96 -5.73
C PRO A 219 14.89 -12.06 -6.77
#